data_AF-A0AA47MYU4-F1
#
_entry.id   AF-A0AA47MYU4-F1
#
_cell.length_a   1.000
_cell.length_b   1.000
_cell.length_c   1.000
_cell.angle_alpha   90.00
_cell.angle_beta   90.00
_cell.angle_gamma   90.00
#
_symmetry.space_group_name_H-M   'P 1'
#
loop_
_entity.id
_entity.type
_entity.pdbx_description
1 polymer ?
#
loop_
_entity_poly.entity_id
_entity_poly.type
_entity_poly.pdbx_seq_one_letter_code
_entity_poly.pdbx_strand_id
1 'polypeptide(L)'
;MLNCKFKPGVPQKPGKTCVQALCAFAVPPPPGVKVELWKLLSNVVQDDVYFAVKSDVSILEYGEHLYNRLGYDVGKHEYIRQKLRELGRLLICSRKTTPLKTIKDHIRPANFMHVVQAVKHVAGYIQVPKSCSQNWA
;
A
#
# COMPACT_ATOMS: atom_id res chain seq x y z
N MET A 1 38.38 0.00 0.58
CA MET A 1 36.94 -0.09 0.26
C MET A 1 36.75 -1.17 -0.79
N LEU A 2 36.08 -2.27 -0.45
CA LEU A 2 35.80 -3.37 -1.38
C LEU A 2 34.65 -2.98 -2.29
N ASN A 3 34.95 -2.69 -3.56
CA ASN A 3 33.93 -2.48 -4.59
C ASN A 3 33.33 -3.82 -5.00
N CYS A 4 31.99 -3.90 -4.97
CA CYS A 4 31.23 -5.06 -5.41
C CYS A 4 31.46 -5.35 -6.90
N LYS A 5 31.83 -6.59 -7.23
CA LYS A 5 32.14 -7.03 -8.61
C LYS A 5 30.92 -7.20 -9.54
N PHE A 6 29.72 -6.89 -9.04
CA PHE A 6 28.44 -7.03 -9.74
C PHE A 6 27.74 -5.68 -10.00
N LYS A 7 28.49 -4.58 -10.13
CA LYS A 7 27.91 -3.35 -10.69
C LYS A 7 27.73 -3.53 -12.19
N PRO A 8 26.51 -3.60 -12.74
CA PRO A 8 26.34 -3.55 -14.20
C PRO A 8 26.84 -2.19 -14.69
N GLY A 9 27.88 -2.21 -15.54
CA GLY A 9 28.57 -1.02 -16.05
C GLY A 9 27.80 -0.21 -17.08
N VAL A 10 26.47 -0.24 -17.04
CA VAL A 10 25.63 0.52 -17.97
C VAL A 10 25.08 1.73 -17.23
N PRO A 11 25.30 2.98 -17.71
CA PRO A 11 24.59 4.13 -17.18
C PRO A 11 23.10 3.84 -17.28
N GLN A 12 22.36 3.92 -16.18
CA GLN A 12 20.90 3.86 -16.24
C GLN A 12 20.43 5.09 -17.00
N LYS A 13 20.16 4.93 -18.31
CA LYS A 13 19.56 5.97 -19.14
C LYS A 13 18.20 6.34 -18.53
N PRO A 14 17.90 7.63 -18.33
CA PRO A 14 16.55 8.04 -17.96
C PRO A 14 15.64 7.75 -19.15
N GLY A 15 14.58 6.97 -18.93
CA GLY A 15 13.64 6.57 -19.98
C GLY A 15 13.79 5.10 -20.40
N LYS A 16 13.32 4.19 -19.54
CA LYS A 16 12.84 2.88 -20.00
C LYS A 16 11.33 2.90 -19.80
N THR A 17 10.58 3.06 -20.87
CA THR A 17 9.14 2.86 -20.87
C THR A 17 8.90 1.40 -20.47
N CYS A 18 8.56 1.17 -19.20
CA CYS A 18 8.28 -0.18 -18.71
C CYS A 18 7.07 -0.72 -19.47
N VAL A 19 7.26 -1.78 -20.27
CA VAL A 19 6.16 -2.49 -20.95
C VAL A 19 5.03 -2.82 -19.96
N GLN A 20 5.38 -3.18 -18.72
CA GLN A 20 4.42 -3.37 -17.63
C GLN A 20 3.56 -2.14 -17.34
N ALA A 21 4.12 -0.93 -17.36
CA ALA A 21 3.36 0.30 -17.16
C ALA A 21 2.40 0.53 -18.34
N LEU A 22 2.83 0.32 -19.58
CA LEU A 22 1.96 0.42 -20.77
C LEU A 22 0.80 -0.57 -20.71
N CYS A 23 1.08 -1.83 -20.38
CA CYS A 23 0.06 -2.87 -20.24
C CYS A 23 -0.89 -2.64 -19.06
N ALA A 24 -0.46 -1.95 -18.00
CA ALA A 24 -1.32 -1.65 -16.85
C ALA A 24 -2.46 -0.68 -17.15
N PHE A 25 -2.42 0.03 -18.29
CA PHE A 25 -3.54 0.82 -18.80
C PHE A 25 -4.46 0.05 -19.74
N ALA A 26 -4.08 -1.16 -20.17
CA ALA A 26 -4.90 -1.96 -21.08
C ALA A 26 -6.18 -2.47 -20.42
N VAL A 27 -6.20 -2.56 -19.08
CA VAL A 27 -7.40 -2.94 -18.32
C VAL A 27 -8.21 -1.67 -18.01
N PRO A 28 -9.48 -1.60 -18.45
CA PRO A 28 -10.34 -0.48 -18.12
C PRO A 28 -10.54 -0.38 -16.59
N PRO A 29 -10.75 0.82 -16.05
CA PRO A 29 -11.08 0.98 -14.64
C PRO A 29 -12.37 0.21 -14.29
N PRO A 30 -12.46 -0.35 -13.09
CA PRO A 30 -13.72 -0.90 -12.57
C PRO A 30 -14.84 0.15 -12.61
N PRO A 31 -16.11 -0.27 -12.74
CA PRO A 31 -17.24 0.64 -12.65
C PRO A 31 -17.17 1.50 -11.39
N GLY A 32 -17.36 2.81 -11.53
CA GLY A 32 -17.29 3.76 -10.43
C GLY A 32 -15.90 4.33 -10.14
N VAL A 33 -14.82 3.81 -10.74
CA VAL A 33 -13.47 4.35 -10.53
C VAL A 33 -13.10 5.34 -11.65
N LYS A 34 -12.75 6.58 -11.27
CA LYS A 34 -12.24 7.57 -12.24
C LYS A 34 -11.00 7.08 -12.99
N VAL A 35 -11.00 7.30 -14.30
CA VAL A 35 -9.88 6.96 -15.20
C VAL A 35 -8.57 7.59 -14.72
N GLU A 36 -8.61 8.82 -14.20
CA GLU A 36 -7.41 9.53 -13.75
C GLU A 36 -6.79 8.91 -12.48
N LEU A 37 -7.62 8.50 -11.52
CA LEU A 37 -7.15 7.74 -10.36
C LEU A 37 -6.57 6.39 -10.81
N TRP A 38 -7.23 5.71 -11.74
CA TRP A 38 -6.73 4.46 -12.31
C TRP A 38 -5.37 4.65 -12.97
N LYS A 39 -5.18 5.76 -13.68
CA LYS A 39 -3.88 6.11 -14.27
C LYS A 39 -2.81 6.38 -13.22
N LEU A 40 -3.17 7.11 -12.16
CA LEU A 40 -2.27 7.38 -11.03
C LEU A 40 -1.81 6.09 -10.35
N LEU A 41 -2.71 5.11 -10.21
CA LEU A 41 -2.42 3.78 -9.66
C LEU A 41 -1.57 2.93 -10.63
N SER A 42 -1.78 3.02 -11.93
CA SER A 42 -1.00 2.23 -12.90
C SER A 42 0.46 2.67 -13.02
N ASN A 43 0.80 3.88 -12.55
CA ASN A 43 2.18 4.39 -12.49
C ASN A 43 2.94 3.99 -11.22
N VAL A 44 2.37 3.14 -10.35
CA VAL A 44 3.06 2.60 -9.17
C VAL A 44 3.65 1.22 -9.47
N VAL A 45 4.66 0.80 -8.69
CA VAL A 45 5.22 -0.56 -8.77
C VAL A 45 4.09 -1.59 -8.67
N GLN A 46 4.06 -2.55 -9.60
CA GLN A 46 3.04 -3.61 -9.65
C GLN A 46 3.44 -4.80 -8.78
N ASP A 47 3.54 -4.57 -7.48
CA ASP A 47 3.80 -5.60 -6.47
C ASP A 47 2.49 -6.11 -5.83
N ASP A 48 2.60 -7.01 -4.86
CA ASP A 48 1.45 -7.53 -4.12
C ASP A 48 0.59 -6.41 -3.50
N VAL A 49 1.21 -5.30 -3.09
CA VAL A 49 0.51 -4.14 -2.52
C VAL A 49 -0.41 -3.51 -3.57
N TYR A 50 0.07 -3.36 -4.79
CA TYR A 50 -0.73 -2.87 -5.91
C TYR A 50 -1.94 -3.77 -6.19
N PHE A 51 -1.75 -5.09 -6.23
CA PHE A 51 -2.85 -6.04 -6.44
C PHE A 51 -3.84 -6.05 -5.27
N ALA A 52 -3.36 -5.91 -4.03
CA ALA A 52 -4.21 -5.79 -2.85
C ALA A 52 -5.08 -4.52 -2.92
N VAL A 53 -4.52 -3.38 -3.33
CA VAL A 53 -5.25 -2.13 -3.52
C VAL A 53 -6.32 -2.27 -4.60
N LYS A 54 -5.97 -2.85 -5.77
CA LYS A 54 -6.92 -3.00 -6.89
C LYS A 54 -8.04 -4.00 -6.63
N SER A 55 -7.87 -4.92 -5.68
CA SER A 55 -8.87 -5.94 -5.36
C SER A 55 -9.86 -5.52 -4.27
N ASP A 56 -9.64 -4.39 -3.58
CA ASP A 56 -10.50 -3.93 -2.48
C ASP A 56 -11.26 -2.65 -2.86
N VAL A 57 -12.58 -2.77 -2.98
CA VAL A 57 -13.47 -1.67 -3.41
C VAL A 57 -13.38 -0.48 -2.47
N SER A 58 -13.33 -0.69 -1.15
CA SER A 58 -13.30 0.41 -0.18
C SER A 58 -11.98 1.18 -0.20
N ILE A 59 -10.87 0.52 -0.55
CA ILE A 59 -9.60 1.23 -0.80
C ILE A 59 -9.71 2.11 -2.04
N LEU A 60 -10.34 1.62 -3.11
CA LEU A 60 -10.53 2.38 -4.35
C LEU A 60 -11.43 3.60 -4.15
N GLU A 61 -12.55 3.44 -3.43
CA GLU A 61 -13.45 4.55 -3.04
C GLU A 61 -12.71 5.60 -2.20
N TYR A 62 -11.89 5.17 -1.24
CA TYR A 62 -11.05 6.09 -0.46
C TYR A 62 -10.04 6.83 -1.34
N GLY A 63 -9.41 6.15 -2.29
CA GLY A 63 -8.50 6.75 -3.27
C GLY A 63 -9.20 7.79 -4.14
N GLU A 64 -10.42 7.51 -4.57
CA GLU A 64 -11.24 8.44 -5.34
C GLU A 64 -11.62 9.66 -4.52
N HIS A 65 -12.00 9.48 -3.26
CA HIS A 65 -12.26 10.60 -2.36
C HIS A 65 -11.02 11.50 -2.19
N LEU A 66 -9.84 10.90 -1.99
CA LEU A 66 -8.58 11.65 -1.93
C LEU A 66 -8.26 12.37 -3.24
N TYR A 67 -8.45 11.70 -4.37
CA TYR A 67 -8.19 12.28 -5.69
C TYR A 67 -9.16 13.41 -6.03
N ASN A 68 -10.43 13.31 -5.66
CA ASN A 68 -11.39 14.39 -5.83
C ASN A 68 -11.00 15.64 -5.05
N ARG A 69 -10.38 15.46 -3.88
CA ARG A 69 -9.96 16.56 -3.01
C ARG A 69 -8.59 17.14 -3.38
N LEU A 70 -7.66 16.32 -3.85
CA LEU A 70 -6.24 16.69 -3.98
C LEU A 70 -5.66 16.48 -5.38
N GLY A 71 -6.39 15.82 -6.28
CA GLY A 71 -5.91 15.37 -7.58
C GLY A 71 -5.60 16.49 -8.57
N TYR A 72 -6.13 17.70 -8.33
CA TYR A 72 -5.77 18.88 -9.12
C TYR A 72 -4.30 19.30 -8.91
N ASP A 73 -3.69 18.96 -7.78
CA ASP A 73 -2.30 19.27 -7.46
C ASP A 73 -1.44 18.01 -7.68
N VAL A 74 -0.61 18.05 -8.74
CA VAL A 74 0.31 16.96 -9.10
C VAL A 74 1.30 16.65 -7.97
N GLY A 75 1.68 17.66 -7.16
CA GLY A 75 2.53 17.46 -5.99
C GLY A 75 1.90 16.59 -4.90
N LYS A 76 0.56 16.46 -4.88
CA LYS A 76 -0.17 15.60 -3.94
C LYS A 76 -0.39 14.19 -4.45
N HIS A 77 -0.08 13.90 -5.72
CA HIS A 77 -0.30 12.56 -6.28
C HIS A 77 0.53 11.48 -5.57
N GLU A 78 1.74 11.83 -5.11
CA GLU A 78 2.57 10.91 -4.34
C GLU A 78 1.96 10.61 -2.98
N TYR A 79 1.39 11.61 -2.32
CA TYR A 79 0.65 11.41 -1.07
C TYR A 79 -0.53 10.45 -1.24
N ILE A 80 -1.30 10.59 -2.33
CA ILE A 80 -2.41 9.67 -2.64
C ILE A 80 -1.89 8.25 -2.83
N ARG A 81 -0.83 8.05 -3.65
CA ARG A 81 -0.20 6.73 -3.85
C ARG A 81 0.29 6.13 -2.54
N GLN A 82 0.93 6.92 -1.69
CA GLN A 82 1.43 6.48 -0.40
C GLN A 82 0.29 5.98 0.49
N LYS A 83 -0.80 6.76 0.62
CA LYS A 83 -1.95 6.36 1.45
C LYS A 83 -2.61 5.07 0.97
N LEU A 84 -2.74 4.90 -0.34
CA LEU A 84 -3.26 3.66 -0.92
C LEU A 84 -2.32 2.47 -0.66
N ARG A 85 -1.00 2.67 -0.77
CA ARG A 85 -0.02 1.63 -0.46
C ARG A 85 0.03 1.27 1.02
N GLU A 86 -0.12 2.24 1.93
CA GLU A 86 -0.24 1.99 3.36
C GLU A 86 -1.44 1.06 3.67
N LEU A 87 -2.60 1.34 3.07
CA LEU A 87 -3.79 0.48 3.20
C LEU A 87 -3.58 -0.90 2.58
N GLY A 88 -2.96 -0.98 1.39
CA GLY A 88 -2.64 -2.26 0.76
C GLY A 88 -1.71 -3.14 1.63
N ARG A 89 -0.69 -2.54 2.26
CA ARG A 89 0.20 -3.24 3.21
C ARG A 89 -0.56 -3.73 4.44
N LEU A 90 -1.43 -2.89 5.00
CA LEU A 90 -2.29 -3.27 6.12
C LEU A 90 -3.19 -4.45 5.75
N LEU A 91 -3.81 -4.40 4.57
CA LEU A 91 -4.69 -5.45 4.08
C LEU A 91 -3.97 -6.79 3.91
N ILE A 92 -2.79 -6.78 3.29
CA ILE A 92 -1.95 -7.98 3.12
C ILE A 92 -1.58 -8.58 4.48
N CYS A 93 -1.13 -7.73 5.42
CA CYS A 93 -0.76 -8.20 6.75
C CYS A 93 -1.95 -8.77 7.52
N SER A 94 -3.10 -8.09 7.46
CA SER A 94 -4.33 -8.52 8.14
C SER A 94 -4.82 -9.86 7.62
N ARG A 95 -4.78 -10.08 6.30
CA ARG A 95 -5.12 -11.36 5.67
C ARG A 95 -4.24 -12.53 6.14
N LYS A 96 -2.99 -12.26 6.53
CA LYS A 96 -2.02 -13.25 7.02
C LYS A 96 -2.14 -13.52 8.53
N THR A 97 -2.48 -12.51 9.31
CA THR A 97 -2.38 -12.55 10.79
C THR A 97 -3.72 -12.61 11.50
N THR A 98 -4.82 -12.35 10.78
CA THR A 98 -6.17 -12.22 11.35
C THR A 98 -7.24 -12.77 10.40
N PRO A 99 -8.51 -12.88 10.83
CA PRO A 99 -9.62 -13.25 9.96
C PRO A 99 -10.02 -12.17 8.94
N LEU A 100 -9.52 -10.93 9.06
CA LEU A 100 -9.96 -9.78 8.25
C LEU A 100 -9.54 -9.95 6.78
N LYS A 101 -10.48 -9.79 5.84
CA LYS A 101 -10.25 -10.04 4.41
C LYS A 101 -10.33 -8.78 3.55
N THR A 102 -11.03 -7.76 4.02
CA THR A 102 -11.23 -6.47 3.36
C THR A 102 -10.92 -5.31 4.30
N ILE A 103 -10.67 -4.11 3.77
CA ILE A 103 -10.52 -2.91 4.61
C ILE A 103 -11.81 -2.58 5.34
N LYS A 104 -12.98 -2.88 4.76
CA LYS A 104 -14.28 -2.70 5.41
C LYS A 104 -14.41 -3.48 6.72
N ASP A 105 -13.70 -4.62 6.86
CA ASP A 105 -13.69 -5.37 8.12
C ASP A 105 -12.99 -4.59 9.26
N HIS A 106 -12.09 -3.67 8.94
CA HIS A 106 -11.28 -2.93 9.93
C HIS A 106 -12.06 -1.82 10.62
N ILE A 107 -13.09 -1.29 9.97
CA ILE A 107 -13.95 -0.25 10.54
C ILE A 107 -15.08 -0.83 11.42
N ARG A 108 -15.22 -2.17 11.47
CA ARG A 108 -16.20 -2.83 12.34
C ARG A 108 -15.67 -2.87 13.78
N PRO A 109 -16.36 -2.28 14.77
CA PRO A 109 -15.86 -2.24 16.16
C PRO A 109 -15.58 -3.62 16.76
N ALA A 110 -16.38 -4.64 16.41
CA ALA A 110 -16.18 -6.02 16.86
C ALA A 110 -14.82 -6.60 16.44
N ASN A 111 -14.19 -6.06 15.39
CA ASN A 111 -12.90 -6.51 14.88
C ASN A 111 -11.72 -5.71 15.43
N PHE A 112 -11.95 -4.75 16.34
CA PHE A 112 -10.92 -3.80 16.78
C PHE A 112 -9.63 -4.47 17.26
N MET A 113 -9.73 -5.56 18.03
CA MET A 113 -8.55 -6.28 18.53
C MET A 113 -7.75 -6.95 17.42
N HIS A 114 -8.42 -7.45 16.37
CA HIS A 114 -7.74 -7.96 15.18
C HIS A 114 -7.03 -6.83 14.42
N VAL A 115 -7.66 -5.66 14.30
CA VAL A 115 -7.03 -4.50 13.68
C VAL A 115 -5.78 -4.08 14.46
N VAL A 116 -5.85 -4.01 15.79
CA VAL A 116 -4.68 -3.69 16.63
C VAL A 116 -3.56 -4.71 16.42
N GLN A 117 -3.89 -6.00 16.37
CA GLN A 117 -2.91 -7.06 16.11
C GLN A 117 -2.23 -6.89 14.74
N ALA A 118 -3.01 -6.67 13.68
CA ALA A 118 -2.48 -6.47 12.34
C ALA A 118 -1.61 -5.20 12.25
N VAL A 119 -2.06 -4.09 12.83
CA VAL A 119 -1.30 -2.82 12.85
C VAL A 119 0.02 -2.98 13.61
N LYS A 120 0.02 -3.68 14.75
CA LYS A 120 1.27 -3.99 15.49
C LYS A 120 2.26 -4.73 14.60
N HIS A 121 1.78 -5.72 13.85
CA HIS A 121 2.64 -6.48 12.94
C HIS A 121 3.17 -5.61 11.78
N VAL A 122 2.32 -4.78 11.16
CA VAL A 122 2.73 -3.84 10.10
C VAL A 122 3.77 -2.83 10.61
N ALA A 123 3.59 -2.34 11.83
CA ALA A 123 4.49 -1.35 12.45
C ALA A 123 5.80 -1.97 12.96
N GLY A 124 5.98 -3.28 12.88
CA GLY A 124 7.14 -3.97 13.45
C GLY A 124 7.19 -3.88 14.98
N TYR A 125 6.04 -3.77 15.64
CA TYR A 125 5.97 -3.69 17.10
C TYR A 125 6.45 -5.00 17.74
N ILE A 126 7.59 -4.95 18.43
CA ILE A 126 8.12 -6.06 19.22
C ILE A 126 7.52 -5.94 20.62
N GLN A 127 6.72 -6.92 21.03
CA GLN A 127 6.17 -6.95 22.38
C GLN A 127 7.30 -7.23 23.37
N VAL A 128 7.71 -6.21 24.13
CA VAL A 128 8.64 -6.41 25.26
C VAL A 128 7.93 -7.31 26.28
N PRO A 129 8.53 -8.45 26.67
CA PRO A 129 7.95 -9.33 27.69
C PRO A 129 7.73 -8.55 29.00
N LYS A 130 6.56 -8.74 29.62
CA LYS A 130 6.19 -8.09 30.89
C LYS A 130 7.10 -8.47 32.07
N SER A 131 8.05 -9.40 31.89
CA SER A 131 9.01 -9.81 32.91
C SER A 131 10.07 -8.74 33.24
N CYS A 132 10.21 -7.68 32.44
CA CYS A 132 11.19 -6.61 32.69
C CYS A 132 10.62 -5.41 33.50
N SER A 133 9.42 -5.53 34.10
CA SER A 133 8.74 -4.42 34.78
C SER A 133 8.48 -4.67 36.27
N GLN A 134 9.31 -5.46 36.93
CA GLN A 134 9.33 -5.57 38.39
C GLN A 134 10.78 -5.44 38.83
N ASN A 135 11.16 -4.23 39.25
CA ASN A 135 12.19 -3.91 40.24
C ASN A 135 12.48 -2.40 40.15
N TRP A 136 11.52 -1.61 40.61
CA TRP A 136 11.86 -0.37 41.30
C TRP A 136 11.15 -0.48 42.66
N ALA A 137 11.95 -0.74 43.68
CA ALA A 137 11.59 -0.64 45.09
C ALA A 137 12.51 0.43 45.68
#